data_AF-A0A9P0L690-F1
#
_entry.id   AF-A0A9P0L690-F1
#
_cell.length_a   1.000
_cell.length_b   1.000
_cell.length_c   1.000
_cell.angle_alpha   90.00
_cell.angle_beta   90.00
_cell.angle_gamma   90.00
#
_symmetry.space_group_name_H-M   'P 1'
#
loop_
_entity.id
_entity.type
_entity.pdbx_description
1 polymer ?
#
loop_
_entity_poly.entity_id
_entity_poly.type
_entity_poly.pdbx_seq_one_letter_code
_entity_poly.pdbx_strand_id
1 'polypeptide(L)'
;MIMKTKPIRYFGDIRYTDLENPLKRPICWKVIQNTYKKQRKTIDCLRAKSRRQANKIWSLQALTNHLKRINMISENAQHMLDVSDYMFIF
;
A
#
# COMPACT_ATOMS: atom_id res chain seq x y z
N MET A 1 1.79 -22.36 41.35
CA MET A 1 2.55 -21.68 40.27
C MET A 1 1.77 -20.45 39.81
N ILE A 2 2.32 -19.25 39.96
CA ILE A 2 1.70 -18.03 39.40
C ILE A 2 2.04 -18.00 37.91
N MET A 3 1.05 -18.23 37.04
CA MET A 3 1.24 -18.12 35.59
C MET A 3 1.46 -16.65 35.22
N LYS A 4 2.70 -16.30 34.82
CA LYS A 4 2.99 -14.96 34.28
C LYS A 4 2.21 -14.76 32.99
N THR A 5 1.24 -13.84 32.99
CA THR A 5 0.49 -13.49 31.78
C THR A 5 1.39 -12.76 30.79
N LYS A 6 1.41 -13.22 29.53
CA LYS A 6 2.14 -12.55 28.44
C LYS A 6 1.66 -11.09 28.29
N PRO A 7 2.58 -10.12 28.10
CA PRO A 7 2.21 -8.71 27.94
C PRO A 7 1.55 -8.46 26.58
N ILE A 8 0.52 -7.61 26.56
CA ILE A 8 -0.18 -7.19 25.33
C ILE A 8 0.65 -6.11 24.64
N ARG A 9 1.30 -6.42 23.51
CA ARG A 9 2.16 -5.49 22.77
C ARG A 9 1.58 -5.13 21.40
N TYR A 10 0.97 -6.09 20.73
CA TYR A 10 0.42 -5.97 19.39
C TYR A 10 -1.07 -6.29 19.38
N PHE A 11 -1.77 -5.88 18.34
CA PHE A 11 -3.21 -6.17 18.18
C PHE A 11 -3.51 -7.67 18.25
N GLY A 12 -2.65 -8.50 17.63
CA GLY A 12 -2.79 -9.96 17.66
C GLY A 12 -2.58 -10.61 19.03
N ASP A 13 -2.07 -9.87 20.03
CA ASP A 13 -1.91 -10.36 21.40
C ASP A 13 -3.22 -10.23 22.21
N ILE A 14 -4.21 -9.48 21.71
CA ILE A 14 -5.45 -9.18 22.43
C ILE A 14 -6.41 -10.37 22.29
N ARG A 15 -6.76 -11.00 23.41
CA ARG A 15 -7.83 -12.00 23.48
C ARG A 15 -9.14 -11.36 23.94
N TYR A 16 -10.25 -12.02 23.62
CA TYR A 16 -11.59 -11.55 24.02
C TYR A 16 -11.70 -11.37 25.55
N THR A 17 -11.16 -12.31 26.32
CA THR A 17 -11.13 -12.25 27.80
C THR A 17 -10.31 -11.07 28.35
N ASP A 18 -9.32 -10.58 27.60
CA ASP A 18 -8.55 -9.40 27.99
C ASP A 18 -9.35 -8.10 27.77
N LEU A 19 -10.38 -8.10 26.91
CA LEU A 19 -11.32 -6.99 26.75
C LEU A 19 -12.41 -6.98 27.83
N GLU A 20 -12.78 -8.14 28.34
CA GLU A 20 -13.74 -8.25 29.45
C GLU A 20 -13.15 -7.77 30.78
N ASN A 21 -11.83 -7.91 30.97
CA ASN A 21 -11.15 -7.46 32.18
C ASN A 21 -11.00 -5.91 32.21
N PRO A 22 -11.60 -5.21 33.20
CA PRO A 22 -11.54 -3.74 33.30
C PRO A 22 -10.13 -3.17 33.43
N LEU A 23 -9.19 -3.92 34.02
CA LEU A 23 -7.81 -3.46 34.21
C LEU A 23 -6.99 -3.55 32.91
N LYS A 24 -7.31 -4.52 32.04
CA LYS A 24 -6.61 -4.74 30.77
C LYS A 24 -7.23 -3.98 29.60
N ARG A 25 -8.53 -3.71 29.66
CA ARG A 25 -9.29 -3.01 28.63
C ARG A 25 -8.65 -1.68 28.17
N PRO A 26 -8.12 -0.80 29.05
CA PRO A 26 -7.44 0.43 28.61
C PRO A 26 -6.16 0.15 27.80
N ILE A 27 -5.39 -0.87 28.18
CA ILE A 27 -4.16 -1.28 27.50
C ILE A 27 -4.51 -1.82 26.12
N CYS A 28 -5.50 -2.72 26.04
CA CYS A 28 -6.02 -3.23 24.77
C CYS A 28 -6.44 -2.08 23.86
N TRP A 29 -7.23 -1.14 24.37
CA TRP A 29 -7.71 0.00 23.59
C TRP A 29 -6.56 0.87 23.04
N LYS A 30 -5.55 1.15 23.87
CA LYS A 30 -4.35 1.88 23.46
C LYS A 30 -3.61 1.15 22.32
N VAL A 31 -3.45 -0.16 22.42
CA VAL A 31 -2.81 -0.99 21.38
C VAL A 31 -3.62 -0.97 20.08
N ILE A 32 -4.95 -1.07 20.16
CA ILE A 32 -5.86 -1.00 19.01
C ILE A 32 -5.72 0.35 18.31
N GLN A 33 -5.86 1.46 19.06
CA GLN A 33 -5.77 2.80 18.48
C GLN A 33 -4.41 3.08 17.85
N ASN A 34 -3.32 2.65 18.49
CA ASN A 34 -1.98 2.81 17.94
C ASN A 34 -1.78 1.99 16.66
N THR A 35 -2.28 0.75 16.65
CA THR A 35 -2.24 -0.11 15.45
C THR A 35 -3.02 0.53 14.31
N TYR A 36 -4.26 0.97 14.56
CA TYR A 36 -5.09 1.64 13.57
C TYR A 36 -4.41 2.90 13.00
N LYS A 37 -3.89 3.77 13.86
CA LYS A 37 -3.18 4.99 13.43
C LYS A 37 -1.97 4.68 12.55
N LYS A 38 -1.18 3.66 12.90
CA LYS A 38 -0.02 3.23 12.10
C LYS A 38 -0.46 2.69 10.75
N GLN A 39 -1.42 1.77 10.72
CA GLN A 39 -1.94 1.20 9.49
C GLN A 39 -2.54 2.27 8.57
N ARG A 40 -3.31 3.22 9.13
CA ARG A 40 -3.90 4.30 8.35
C ARG A 40 -2.83 5.18 7.68
N LYS A 41 -1.79 5.57 8.41
CA LYS A 41 -0.65 6.31 7.85
C LYS A 41 0.02 5.55 6.71
N THR A 42 0.22 4.24 6.86
CA THR A 42 0.78 3.39 5.80
C THR A 42 -0.12 3.36 4.57
N ILE A 43 -1.43 3.18 4.75
CA ILE A 43 -2.42 3.20 3.65
C ILE A 43 -2.36 4.54 2.90
N ASP A 44 -2.38 5.65 3.62
CA ASP A 44 -2.36 6.98 2.99
C ASP A 44 -1.03 7.25 2.25
N CYS A 45 0.10 6.78 2.80
CA CYS A 45 1.40 6.83 2.12
C CYS A 45 1.41 5.99 0.84
N LEU A 46 0.90 4.76 0.89
CA LEU A 46 0.82 3.87 -0.28
C LEU A 46 -0.11 4.43 -1.36
N ARG A 47 -1.26 4.99 -0.98
CA ARG A 47 -2.17 5.69 -1.92
C ARG A 47 -1.48 6.87 -2.61
N ALA A 48 -0.74 7.67 -1.86
CA ALA A 48 0.03 8.77 -2.44
C ALA A 48 1.10 8.29 -3.41
N LYS A 49 1.83 7.20 -3.08
CA LYS A 49 2.81 6.58 -3.98
C LYS A 49 2.18 6.02 -5.25
N SER A 50 1.06 5.29 -5.11
CA SER A 50 0.30 4.75 -6.23
C SER A 50 -0.17 5.85 -7.17
N ARG A 51 -0.73 6.96 -6.64
CA ARG A 51 -1.10 8.13 -7.46
C ARG A 51 0.09 8.74 -8.21
N ARG A 52 1.25 8.87 -7.55
CA ARG A 52 2.47 9.38 -8.21
C ARG A 52 2.93 8.47 -9.34
N GLN A 53 2.88 7.15 -9.13
CA GLN A 53 3.25 6.18 -10.17
C GLN A 53 2.26 6.22 -11.34
N ALA A 54 0.95 6.28 -11.07
CA ALA A 54 -0.08 6.42 -12.10
C ALA A 54 0.14 7.69 -12.95
N ASN A 55 0.41 8.82 -12.31
CA ASN A 55 0.73 10.07 -13.02
C ASN A 55 1.99 9.94 -13.88
N LYS A 56 3.04 9.25 -13.38
CA LYS A 56 4.26 9.02 -14.14
C LYS A 56 3.99 8.15 -15.37
N ILE A 57 3.21 7.08 -15.23
CA ILE A 57 2.78 6.22 -16.34
C ILE A 57 2.03 7.07 -17.38
N TRP A 58 1.05 7.86 -16.93
CA TRP A 58 0.27 8.73 -17.82
C TRP A 58 1.14 9.74 -18.57
N SER A 59 2.08 10.40 -17.88
CA SER A 59 3.01 11.34 -18.53
C SER A 59 3.93 10.65 -19.54
N LEU A 60 4.42 9.44 -19.22
CA LEU A 60 5.25 8.65 -20.13
C LEU A 60 4.44 8.21 -21.36
N GLN A 61 3.21 7.73 -21.18
CA GLN A 61 2.31 7.38 -22.28
C GLN A 61 2.04 8.58 -23.19
N ALA A 62 1.77 9.75 -22.59
CA ALA A 62 1.57 10.99 -23.35
C ALA A 62 2.81 11.38 -24.15
N LEU A 63 4.00 11.30 -23.56
CA LEU A 63 5.27 11.57 -24.24
C LEU A 63 5.51 10.57 -25.37
N THR A 64 5.33 9.27 -25.11
CA THR A 64 5.44 8.24 -26.14
C THR A 64 4.50 8.51 -27.30
N ASN A 65 3.23 8.81 -27.05
CA ASN A 65 2.26 9.12 -28.09
C ASN A 65 2.67 10.36 -28.90
N HIS A 66 3.22 11.38 -28.25
CA HIS A 66 3.75 12.55 -28.93
C HIS A 66 4.93 12.18 -29.84
N LEU A 67 5.91 11.43 -29.33
CA LEU A 67 7.09 11.00 -30.07
C LEU A 67 6.74 10.08 -31.26
N LYS A 68 5.74 9.17 -31.08
CA LYS A 68 5.19 8.34 -32.16
C LYS A 68 4.65 9.21 -33.30
N ARG A 69 3.86 10.25 -32.97
CA ARG A 69 3.25 11.14 -33.97
C ARG A 69 4.26 11.96 -34.78
N ILE A 70 5.40 12.29 -34.19
CA ILE A 70 6.45 13.08 -34.85
C ILE A 70 7.55 12.20 -35.49
N ASN A 71 7.33 10.88 -35.60
CA ASN A 71 8.29 9.91 -36.16
C ASN A 71 9.69 9.95 -35.52
N MET A 72 9.78 10.35 -34.25
CA MET A 72 11.05 10.42 -33.51
C MET A 72 11.36 9.15 -32.70
N ILE A 73 10.56 8.09 -32.87
CA ILE A 73 10.81 6.79 -32.24
C ILE A 73 11.47 5.89 -33.28
N SER A 74 12.63 5.30 -32.93
CA SER A 74 13.28 4.31 -33.78
C SER A 74 12.39 3.06 -33.93
N GLU A 75 12.49 2.38 -35.06
CA GLU A 75 11.66 1.21 -35.40
C GLU A 75 11.68 0.12 -34.31
N ASN A 76 12.85 -0.10 -33.69
CA ASN A 76 13.00 -1.02 -32.56
C ASN A 76 12.27 -0.54 -31.29
N ALA A 77 12.27 0.77 -31.01
CA ALA A 77 11.56 1.33 -29.86
C ALA A 77 10.04 1.33 -30.08
N GLN A 78 9.59 1.49 -31.33
CA GLN A 78 8.19 1.37 -31.71
C GLN A 78 7.67 -0.06 -31.45
N HIS A 79 8.43 -1.08 -31.89
CA HIS A 79 8.08 -2.49 -31.69
C HIS A 79 7.98 -2.88 -30.20
N MET A 80 8.87 -2.39 -29.35
CA MET A 80 8.80 -2.66 -27.90
C MET A 80 7.59 -2.02 -27.22
N LEU A 81 7.17 -0.84 -27.67
CA LEU A 81 5.99 -0.16 -27.14
C LEU A 81 4.69 -0.86 -27.56
N ASP A 82 4.61 -1.30 -28.81
CA ASP A 82 3.42 -1.97 -29.32
C ASP A 82 3.21 -3.32 -28.62
N VAL A 83 4.26 -4.07 -28.30
CA VAL A 83 4.18 -5.30 -27.49
C VAL A 83 3.70 -5.03 -26.06
N SER A 84 4.07 -3.89 -25.47
CA SER A 84 3.61 -3.51 -24.12
C SER A 84 2.10 -3.23 -24.09
N ASP A 85 1.55 -2.57 -25.11
CA ASP A 85 0.11 -2.25 -25.16
C ASP A 85 -0.77 -3.51 -25.19
N TYR A 86 -0.30 -4.63 -25.76
CA TYR A 86 -1.00 -5.93 -25.73
C TYR A 86 -0.94 -6.64 -24.36
N MET A 87 0.06 -6.35 -23.53
CA MET A 87 0.28 -7.06 -22.26
C MET A 87 -0.53 -6.48 -21.08
N PHE A 88 -1.02 -5.24 -21.20
CA PHE A 88 -1.80 -4.54 -20.17
C PHE A 88 -3.33 -4.70 -20.32
N ILE A 89 -3.80 -5.62 -21.18
CA ILE A 89 -5.24 -5.89 -21.43
C ILE A 89 -5.83 -6.95 -20.46
N PHE A 90 -5.06 -7.50 -19.51
CA PHE A 90 -5.54 -8.44 -18.48
C PHE A 90 -5.45 -7.89 -17.06
#